data_AF-A0A0C2DD37-F1
#
_entry.id   AF-A0A0C2DD37-F1
#
_cell.length_a   1.000
_cell.length_b   1.000
_cell.length_c   1.000
_cell.angle_alpha   90.00
_cell.angle_beta   90.00
_cell.angle_gamma   90.00
#
_symmetry.space_group_name_H-M   'P 1'
#
loop_
_entity.id
_entity.type
_entity.pdbx_description
1 polymer ?
#
loop_
_entity_poly.entity_id
_entity_poly.type
_entity_poly.pdbx_seq_one_letter_code
_entity_poly.pdbx_strand_id
1 'polypeptide(L)'
;MIALALSLDLLGEPRLLGELASGRVPSLWATLSLGYLGIGAAMAWHLGRRGHGLGTATSALACWPLLLGLVGRPPPQTTELDLGHARPIQIGPNHSRIEGCMATLQEGLQEDFDGAAGTRLIDAAQLAKLAHSLHRADHRIARVDRLLHETAAQGSAHVELDPQLQAALATLRGARDHAHDELEAVLSGLLSLRVQLGLFALAGESEPVRARLLELEARVAALAELSSVELAQVAS
;
A
#
# COMPACT_ATOMS: atom_id res chain seq x y z
N MET A 1 -25.17 22.60 7.11
CA MET A 1 -26.36 23.38 6.73
C MET A 1 -26.30 24.83 7.22
N ILE A 2 -26.00 25.09 8.50
CA ILE A 2 -26.00 26.46 9.06
C ILE A 2 -24.91 27.37 8.46
N ALA A 3 -23.73 26.82 8.17
CA ALA A 3 -22.62 27.59 7.58
C ALA A 3 -22.87 28.05 6.12
N LEU A 4 -23.71 27.31 5.38
CA LEU A 4 -24.00 27.59 3.96
C LEU A 4 -25.11 28.64 3.81
N ALA A 5 -26.03 28.69 4.79
CA ALA A 5 -27.03 29.75 4.89
C ALA A 5 -26.39 31.12 5.17
N LEU A 6 -25.37 31.16 6.03
CA LEU A 6 -24.63 32.40 6.36
C LEU A 6 -23.81 32.95 5.18
N SER A 7 -23.29 32.09 4.29
CA SER A 7 -22.55 32.56 3.10
C SER A 7 -23.45 33.14 2.00
N LEU A 8 -24.73 32.75 1.96
CA LEU A 8 -25.70 33.24 0.97
C LEU A 8 -26.36 34.56 1.39
N ASP A 9 -26.46 34.82 2.69
CA ASP A 9 -27.01 36.07 3.25
C ASP A 9 -26.10 37.28 2.99
N LEU A 10 -24.79 37.04 2.84
CA LEU A 10 -23.78 38.07 2.52
C LEU A 10 -23.83 38.58 1.06
N LEU A 11 -24.57 37.89 0.17
CA LEU A 11 -24.66 38.24 -1.25
C LEU A 11 -25.90 39.07 -1.62
N GLY A 12 -26.75 39.42 -0.65
CA GLY A 12 -27.73 40.50 -0.81
C GLY A 12 -28.81 40.29 -1.88
N GLU A 13 -29.10 39.05 -2.27
CA GLU A 13 -30.14 38.74 -3.27
C GLU A 13 -31.29 37.91 -2.65
N PRO A 14 -32.29 38.56 -2.03
CA PRO A 14 -33.41 37.88 -1.37
C PRO A 14 -34.36 37.16 -2.35
N ARG A 15 -34.14 37.28 -3.67
CA ARG A 15 -34.99 36.65 -4.70
C ARG A 15 -34.65 35.16 -4.93
N LEU A 16 -33.41 34.75 -4.71
CA LEU A 16 -33.00 33.36 -4.98
C LEU A 16 -33.50 32.35 -3.94
N LEU A 17 -33.74 32.79 -2.70
CA LEU A 17 -34.31 31.95 -1.64
C LEU A 17 -35.79 31.61 -1.88
N GLY A 18 -36.53 32.48 -2.57
CA GLY A 18 -37.93 32.24 -2.93
C GLY A 18 -38.12 31.17 -4.00
N GLU A 19 -37.20 31.09 -4.98
CA GLU A 19 -37.27 30.08 -6.04
C GLU A 19 -36.82 28.69 -5.55
N LEU A 20 -35.82 28.62 -4.66
CA LEU A 20 -35.33 27.36 -4.09
C LEU A 20 -36.37 26.64 -3.20
N ALA A 21 -37.29 27.37 -2.57
CA ALA A 21 -38.36 26.80 -1.75
C ALA A 21 -39.55 26.24 -2.56
N SER A 22 -39.65 26.55 -3.86
CA SER A 22 -40.84 26.27 -4.68
C SER A 22 -40.90 24.87 -5.32
N GLY A 23 -40.08 23.91 -4.87
CA GLY A 23 -40.26 22.49 -5.20
C GLY A 23 -40.02 22.09 -6.67
N ARG A 24 -39.37 22.94 -7.47
CA ARG A 24 -39.07 22.70 -8.90
C ARG A 24 -37.58 22.56 -9.23
N VAL A 25 -36.75 22.15 -8.25
CA VAL A 25 -35.28 22.10 -8.36
C VAL A 25 -34.64 20.69 -8.45
N PRO A 26 -35.34 19.55 -8.66
CA PRO A 26 -34.62 18.27 -8.79
C PRO A 26 -33.76 18.21 -10.08
N SER A 27 -34.12 18.97 -11.12
CA SER A 27 -33.42 18.95 -12.41
C SER A 27 -32.05 19.64 -12.38
N LEU A 28 -31.88 20.72 -11.60
CA LEU A 28 -30.62 21.45 -11.53
C LEU A 28 -29.55 20.69 -10.75
N TRP A 29 -29.93 19.99 -9.69
CA TRP A 29 -29.02 19.09 -8.97
C TRP A 29 -28.63 17.87 -9.82
N ALA A 30 -29.57 17.34 -10.60
CA ALA A 30 -29.30 16.26 -11.54
C ALA A 30 -28.34 16.71 -12.66
N THR A 31 -28.51 17.90 -13.24
CA THR A 31 -27.60 18.40 -14.28
C THR A 31 -26.22 18.76 -13.73
N LEU A 32 -26.14 19.33 -12.52
CA LEU A 32 -24.86 19.60 -11.85
C LEU A 32 -24.09 18.33 -11.50
N SER A 33 -24.77 17.32 -10.95
CA SER A 33 -24.14 16.03 -10.62
C SER A 33 -23.69 15.28 -11.87
N LEU A 34 -24.50 15.30 -12.94
CA LEU A 34 -24.15 14.70 -14.22
C LEU A 34 -22.95 15.41 -14.88
N GLY A 35 -22.92 16.74 -14.81
CA GLY A 35 -21.78 17.54 -15.28
C GLY A 35 -20.49 17.26 -14.49
N TYR A 36 -20.60 17.17 -13.17
CA TYR A 36 -19.47 16.84 -12.28
C TYR A 36 -18.89 15.46 -12.58
N LEU A 37 -19.75 14.45 -12.74
CA LEU A 37 -19.34 13.07 -13.10
C LEU A 37 -18.72 13.02 -14.50
N GLY A 38 -19.28 13.75 -15.47
CA GLY A 38 -18.73 13.81 -16.82
C GLY A 38 -17.32 14.38 -16.87
N ILE A 39 -17.05 15.44 -16.11
CA ILE A 39 -15.72 16.04 -16.01
C ILE A 39 -14.73 15.09 -15.32
N GLY A 40 -15.14 14.44 -14.23
CA GLY A 40 -14.32 13.44 -13.54
C GLY A 40 -13.97 12.26 -14.44
N ALA A 41 -14.93 11.73 -15.20
CA ALA A 41 -14.73 10.62 -16.13
C ALA A 41 -13.79 10.99 -17.28
N ALA A 42 -13.95 12.20 -17.85
CA ALA A 42 -13.03 12.71 -18.87
C ALA A 42 -11.59 12.85 -18.34
N MET A 43 -11.43 13.31 -17.08
CA MET A 43 -10.12 13.47 -16.45
C MET A 43 -9.47 12.11 -16.12
N ALA A 44 -10.25 11.13 -15.65
CA ALA A 44 -9.80 9.77 -15.42
C ALA A 44 -9.37 9.07 -16.73
N TRP A 45 -10.14 9.25 -17.81
CA TRP A 45 -9.78 8.78 -19.15
C TRP A 45 -8.46 9.41 -19.62
N HIS A 46 -8.32 10.73 -19.45
CA HIS A 46 -7.12 11.47 -19.87
C HIS A 46 -5.86 11.04 -19.10
N LEU A 47 -5.97 10.81 -17.80
CA LEU A 47 -4.88 10.31 -16.95
C LEU A 47 -4.52 8.85 -17.27
N GLY A 48 -5.51 8.00 -17.55
CA GLY A 48 -5.30 6.62 -17.99
C GLY A 48 -4.56 6.55 -19.33
N ARG A 49 -4.89 7.43 -20.29
CA ARG A 49 -4.14 7.56 -21.55
C ARG A 49 -2.69 8.02 -21.38
N ARG A 50 -2.38 8.68 -20.26
CA ARG A 50 -1.01 9.13 -19.91
C ARG A 50 -0.26 8.11 -19.05
N GLY A 51 -0.73 6.87 -18.93
CA GLY A 51 -0.01 5.79 -18.24
C GLY A 51 0.03 5.92 -16.71
N HIS A 52 -0.85 6.73 -16.12
CA HIS A 52 -0.94 6.82 -14.66
C HIS A 52 -1.64 5.57 -14.11
N GLY A 53 -1.17 5.03 -12.99
CA GLY A 53 -1.70 3.79 -12.40
C GLY A 53 -3.20 3.87 -12.09
N LEU A 54 -3.90 2.72 -12.17
CA LEU A 54 -5.35 2.62 -11.96
C LEU A 54 -5.85 3.24 -10.62
N GLY A 55 -5.00 3.27 -9.60
CA GLY A 55 -5.30 3.90 -8.30
C GLY A 55 -5.44 5.43 -8.37
N THR A 56 -4.66 6.12 -9.19
CA THR A 56 -4.78 7.57 -9.34
C THR A 56 -5.99 7.93 -10.21
N ALA A 57 -6.26 7.15 -11.25
CA ALA A 57 -7.41 7.34 -12.13
C ALA A 57 -8.77 7.23 -11.40
N THR A 58 -8.89 6.30 -10.44
CA THR A 58 -10.11 6.12 -9.63
C THR A 58 -10.27 7.21 -8.59
N SER A 59 -9.19 7.63 -7.92
CA SER A 59 -9.21 8.77 -6.99
C SER A 59 -9.56 10.11 -7.66
N ALA A 60 -9.30 10.23 -8.97
CA ALA A 60 -9.62 11.43 -9.74
C ALA A 60 -11.13 11.68 -9.87
N LEU A 61 -11.97 10.64 -9.81
CA LEU A 61 -13.43 10.81 -9.86
C LEU A 61 -13.97 11.57 -8.65
N ALA A 62 -13.39 11.33 -7.46
CA ALA A 62 -13.81 11.99 -6.22
C ALA A 62 -13.14 13.37 -6.04
N CYS A 63 -11.87 13.49 -6.42
CA CYS A 63 -11.03 14.64 -6.07
C CYS A 63 -10.59 15.50 -7.26
N TRP A 64 -11.27 15.45 -8.42
CA TRP A 64 -10.87 16.24 -9.60
C TRP A 64 -10.73 17.76 -9.38
N PRO A 65 -11.50 18.45 -8.50
CA PRO A 65 -11.32 19.89 -8.28
C PRO A 65 -9.95 20.21 -7.66
N LEU A 66 -9.42 19.31 -6.83
CA LEU A 66 -8.08 19.43 -6.24
C LEU A 66 -6.97 19.07 -7.24
N LEU A 67 -7.30 18.25 -8.24
CA LEU A 67 -6.38 17.85 -9.31
C LEU A 67 -6.23 18.90 -10.42
N LEU A 68 -7.12 19.90 -10.51
CA LEU A 68 -6.98 21.02 -11.46
C LEU A 68 -5.64 21.77 -11.28
N GLY A 69 -5.12 21.86 -10.05
CA GLY A 69 -3.80 22.45 -9.79
C GLY A 69 -2.61 21.62 -10.28
N LEU A 70 -2.83 20.35 -10.64
CA LEU A 70 -1.83 19.46 -11.24
C LEU A 70 -1.94 19.42 -12.77
N VAL A 71 -3.05 19.90 -13.35
CA VAL A 71 -3.26 20.01 -14.80
C VAL A 71 -2.38 21.13 -15.34
N GLY A 72 -1.15 20.79 -15.72
CA GLY A 72 -0.13 21.73 -16.18
C GLY A 72 1.26 21.39 -15.67
N ARG A 73 1.36 20.57 -14.61
CA ARG A 73 2.63 19.94 -14.27
C ARG A 73 2.87 18.75 -15.21
N PRO A 74 4.06 18.63 -15.81
CA PRO A 74 4.42 17.40 -16.50
C PRO A 74 4.27 16.23 -15.51
N PRO A 75 3.81 15.06 -15.97
CA PRO A 75 3.67 13.92 -15.09
C PRO A 75 5.02 13.64 -14.43
N PRO A 76 5.06 13.31 -13.12
CA PRO A 76 6.28 12.79 -12.54
C PRO A 76 6.65 11.58 -13.37
N GLN A 77 7.74 11.70 -14.11
CA GLN A 77 8.18 10.66 -15.00
C GLN A 77 8.42 9.41 -14.15
N THR A 78 7.63 8.37 -14.37
CA THR A 78 7.95 7.01 -13.96
C THR A 78 9.06 6.49 -14.87
N THR A 79 10.16 7.24 -14.98
CA THR A 79 11.40 6.74 -15.54
C THR A 79 12.21 6.26 -14.35
N GLU A 80 12.32 4.95 -14.25
CA GLU A 80 13.48 4.31 -13.68
C GLU A 80 14.74 5.10 -14.11
N LEU A 81 15.64 5.38 -13.16
CA LEU A 81 16.89 6.15 -13.31
C LEU A 81 16.78 7.68 -13.42
N ASP A 82 16.79 8.37 -12.27
CA ASP A 82 17.55 9.63 -12.15
C ASP A 82 18.39 9.60 -10.85
N LEU A 83 19.66 9.24 -11.03
CA LEU A 83 20.74 9.39 -10.04
C LEU A 83 21.01 10.89 -9.82
N GLY A 84 20.30 11.50 -8.86
CA GLY A 84 20.61 12.89 -8.50
C GLY A 84 20.09 13.34 -7.15
N HIS A 85 18.95 12.80 -6.70
CA HIS A 85 18.45 12.98 -5.35
C HIS A 85 18.00 11.63 -4.82
N ALA A 86 18.99 10.79 -4.50
CA ALA A 86 18.74 9.54 -3.79
C ALA A 86 18.09 9.88 -2.45
N ARG A 87 16.76 9.92 -2.43
CA ARG A 87 16.02 9.58 -1.22
C ARG A 87 16.60 8.22 -0.85
N PRO A 88 17.30 8.08 0.29
CA PRO A 88 17.91 6.81 0.63
C PRO A 88 16.81 5.76 0.52
N ILE A 89 17.03 4.74 -0.30
CA ILE A 89 16.17 3.55 -0.31
C ILE A 89 16.16 3.16 1.15
N GLN A 90 15.02 3.36 1.81
CA GLN A 90 14.95 3.21 3.26
C GLN A 90 14.89 1.73 3.55
N ILE A 91 16.06 1.11 3.56
CA ILE A 91 16.32 -0.27 3.91
C ILE A 91 15.60 -0.55 5.24
N GLY A 92 14.66 -1.49 5.22
CA GLY A 92 13.97 -1.87 6.44
C GLY A 92 14.87 -2.71 7.35
N PRO A 93 14.46 -2.91 8.61
CA PRO A 93 15.30 -3.53 9.63
C PRO A 93 15.75 -4.95 9.25
N ASN A 94 14.95 -5.68 8.46
CA ASN A 94 15.22 -7.07 8.09
C ASN A 94 15.74 -7.26 6.66
N HIS A 95 16.04 -6.18 5.94
CA HIS A 95 16.46 -6.25 4.54
C HIS A 95 17.64 -7.20 4.30
N SER A 96 18.72 -7.11 5.09
CA SER A 96 19.89 -7.98 4.94
C SER A 96 19.59 -9.45 5.18
N ARG A 97 18.63 -9.74 6.08
CA ARG A 97 18.18 -11.10 6.37
C ARG A 97 17.31 -11.66 5.26
N ILE A 98 16.44 -10.84 4.69
CA ILE A 98 15.63 -11.21 3.51
C ILE A 98 16.58 -11.54 2.36
N GLU A 99 17.49 -10.63 2.01
CA GLU A 99 18.50 -10.86 0.95
C GLU A 99 19.30 -12.14 1.19
N GLY A 100 19.80 -12.33 2.42
CA GLY A 100 20.51 -13.55 2.80
C GLY A 100 19.65 -14.81 2.60
N CYS A 101 18.43 -14.84 3.13
CA CYS A 101 17.54 -16.00 2.98
C CYS A 101 17.20 -16.29 1.52
N MET A 102 16.96 -15.26 0.71
CA MET A 102 16.62 -15.40 -0.70
C MET A 102 17.82 -15.89 -1.53
N ALA A 103 19.01 -15.32 -1.30
CA ALA A 103 20.24 -15.76 -1.94
C ALA A 103 20.55 -17.22 -1.59
N THR A 104 20.42 -17.56 -0.32
CA THR A 104 20.61 -18.93 0.17
C THR A 104 19.54 -19.87 -0.41
N LEU A 105 18.26 -19.49 -0.52
CA LEU A 105 17.28 -20.33 -1.23
C LEU A 105 17.62 -20.52 -2.72
N GLN A 106 18.01 -19.44 -3.40
CA GLN A 106 18.35 -19.47 -4.82
C GLN A 106 19.56 -20.34 -5.11
N GLU A 107 20.61 -20.27 -4.27
CA GLU A 107 21.79 -21.13 -4.37
C GLU A 107 21.41 -22.61 -4.23
N GLY A 108 20.61 -22.96 -3.21
CA GLY A 108 20.17 -24.35 -3.04
C GLY A 108 19.32 -24.87 -4.21
N LEU A 109 18.49 -23.99 -4.77
CA LEU A 109 17.71 -24.32 -5.97
C LEU A 109 18.56 -24.45 -7.24
N GLN A 110 19.76 -23.88 -7.28
CA GLN A 110 20.68 -24.04 -8.40
C GLN A 110 21.53 -25.31 -8.24
N GLU A 111 22.07 -25.55 -7.04
CA GLU A 111 22.96 -26.69 -6.75
C GLU A 111 22.24 -28.05 -6.85
N ASP A 112 21.02 -28.17 -6.32
CA ASP A 112 20.32 -29.46 -6.22
C ASP A 112 19.65 -29.91 -7.54
N PHE A 113 19.62 -29.03 -8.56
CA PHE A 113 18.70 -29.12 -9.69
C PHE A 113 19.34 -28.93 -11.07
N ASP A 114 20.66 -29.13 -11.19
CA ASP A 114 21.45 -29.07 -12.43
C ASP A 114 21.01 -30.02 -13.58
N GLY A 115 19.91 -30.77 -13.41
CA GLY A 115 19.26 -31.59 -14.45
C GLY A 115 17.96 -30.99 -14.99
N ALA A 116 17.55 -31.41 -16.20
CA ALA A 116 16.33 -30.95 -16.90
C ALA A 116 14.99 -31.11 -16.12
N ALA A 117 15.00 -31.79 -14.96
CA ALA A 117 13.87 -31.92 -14.05
C ALA A 117 13.77 -30.77 -13.02
N GLY A 118 14.88 -30.09 -12.73
CA GLY A 118 14.99 -29.08 -11.69
C GLY A 118 14.38 -27.73 -12.02
N THR A 119 14.38 -27.36 -13.31
CA THR A 119 13.73 -26.13 -13.82
C THR A 119 12.20 -26.13 -13.72
N ARG A 120 11.57 -27.23 -13.28
CA ARG A 120 10.11 -27.32 -13.11
C ARG A 120 9.62 -27.25 -11.66
N LEU A 121 10.48 -27.38 -10.66
CA LEU A 121 9.99 -27.48 -9.28
C LEU A 121 9.48 -26.14 -8.74
N ILE A 122 10.27 -25.07 -8.90
CA ILE A 122 9.96 -23.73 -8.37
C ILE A 122 10.28 -22.71 -9.45
N ASP A 123 9.29 -21.88 -9.79
CA ASP A 123 9.45 -20.82 -10.78
C ASP A 123 10.26 -19.67 -10.16
N ALA A 124 11.33 -19.24 -10.83
CA ALA A 124 12.12 -18.07 -10.42
C ALA A 124 11.23 -16.82 -10.26
N ALA A 125 10.14 -16.74 -11.02
CA ALA A 125 9.16 -15.66 -10.88
C ALA A 125 8.39 -15.71 -9.54
N GLN A 126 8.08 -16.90 -9.01
CA GLN A 126 7.44 -17.05 -7.69
C GLN A 126 8.38 -16.59 -6.58
N LEU A 127 9.64 -17.01 -6.65
CA LEU A 127 10.66 -16.63 -5.69
C LEU A 127 10.90 -15.11 -5.70
N ALA A 128 10.98 -14.50 -6.89
CA ALA A 128 11.09 -13.04 -7.03
C ALA A 128 9.86 -12.30 -6.48
N LYS A 129 8.65 -12.82 -6.71
CA LYS A 129 7.41 -12.25 -6.16
C LYS A 129 7.41 -12.32 -4.63
N LEU A 130 7.84 -13.43 -4.05
CA LEU A 130 7.96 -13.59 -2.61
C LEU A 130 8.97 -12.59 -2.01
N ALA A 131 10.18 -12.50 -2.57
CA ALA A 131 11.18 -11.50 -2.17
C ALA A 131 10.60 -10.08 -2.21
N HIS A 132 9.97 -9.71 -3.33
CA HIS A 132 9.36 -8.39 -3.47
C HIS A 132 8.31 -8.12 -2.39
N SER A 133 7.46 -9.10 -2.09
CA SER A 133 6.43 -8.98 -1.05
C SER A 133 7.02 -8.85 0.36
N LEU A 134 8.10 -9.57 0.67
CA LEU A 134 8.82 -9.47 1.94
C LEU A 134 9.49 -8.10 2.11
N HIS A 135 10.19 -7.61 1.09
CA HIS A 135 10.76 -6.27 1.11
C HIS A 135 9.70 -5.18 1.26
N ARG A 136 8.54 -5.34 0.60
CA ARG A 136 7.43 -4.41 0.76
C ARG A 136 6.89 -4.42 2.19
N ALA A 137 6.80 -5.58 2.86
CA ALA A 137 6.40 -5.69 4.25
C ALA A 137 7.44 -5.02 5.18
N ASP A 138 8.72 -5.31 5.00
CA ASP A 138 9.84 -4.73 5.77
C ASP A 138 9.90 -3.20 5.66
N HIS A 139 9.76 -2.65 4.45
CA HIS A 139 9.66 -1.20 4.24
C HIS A 139 8.48 -0.56 4.98
N ARG A 140 7.36 -1.28 5.11
CA ARG A 140 6.18 -0.77 5.81
C ARG A 140 6.39 -0.74 7.31
N ILE A 141 7.02 -1.76 7.88
CA ILE A 141 7.44 -1.78 9.29
C ILE A 141 8.36 -0.58 9.56
N ALA A 142 9.38 -0.37 8.73
CA ALA A 142 10.30 0.76 8.86
C ALA A 142 9.59 2.13 8.78
N ARG A 143 8.56 2.25 7.93
CA ARG A 143 7.73 3.47 7.87
C ARG A 143 6.95 3.67 9.17
N VAL A 144 6.34 2.63 9.72
CA VAL A 144 5.58 2.73 10.97
C VAL A 144 6.51 3.10 12.13
N ASP A 145 7.70 2.48 12.21
CA ASP A 145 8.71 2.82 13.22
C ASP A 145 9.10 4.30 13.16
N ARG A 146 9.29 4.82 11.95
CA ARG A 146 9.58 6.23 11.75
C ARG A 146 8.45 7.12 12.24
N LEU A 147 7.19 6.81 11.89
CA LEU A 147 6.03 7.59 12.34
C LEU A 147 5.88 7.55 13.86
N LEU A 148 6.11 6.39 14.48
CA LEU A 148 6.10 6.25 15.93
C LEU A 148 7.21 7.09 16.58
N HIS A 149 8.41 7.11 15.98
CA HIS A 149 9.54 7.88 16.47
C HIS A 149 9.32 9.39 16.30
N GLU A 150 8.81 9.83 15.15
CA GLU A 150 8.47 11.23 14.88
C GLU A 150 7.37 11.72 15.82
N THR A 151 6.34 10.90 16.07
CA THR A 151 5.26 11.23 17.01
C THR A 151 5.75 11.27 18.45
N ALA A 152 6.63 10.35 18.85
CA ALA A 152 7.25 10.37 20.17
C ALA A 152 8.12 11.61 20.37
N ALA A 153 8.90 12.02 19.36
CA ALA A 153 9.71 13.22 19.40
C ALA A 153 8.86 14.50 19.51
N GLN A 154 7.73 14.57 18.79
CA GLN A 154 6.78 15.69 18.86
C GLN A 154 6.04 15.75 20.21
N GLY A 155 5.57 14.60 20.72
CA GLY A 155 4.89 14.50 22.00
C GLY A 155 5.80 14.71 23.22
N SER A 156 7.13 14.59 23.05
CA SER A 156 8.10 14.94 24.10
C SER A 156 8.28 16.46 24.24
N ALA A 157 7.97 17.22 23.18
CA ALA A 157 8.14 18.68 23.13
C ALA A 157 6.85 19.44 23.47
N HIS A 158 5.68 18.79 23.39
CA HIS A 158 4.39 19.38 23.73
C HIS A 158 3.67 18.58 24.81
N VAL A 159 3.13 19.34 25.77
CA VAL A 159 2.36 18.92 26.96
C VAL A 159 1.34 17.81 26.64
N GLU A 160 1.25 16.83 27.55
CA GLU A 160 0.28 15.72 27.65
C GLU A 160 -0.46 15.35 26.35
N LEU A 161 0.04 14.31 25.67
CA LEU A 161 -0.67 13.66 24.56
C LEU A 161 -2.07 13.23 25.02
N ASP A 162 -3.09 13.57 24.24
CA ASP A 162 -4.48 13.13 24.41
C ASP A 162 -4.55 11.61 24.68
N PRO A 163 -5.28 11.15 25.72
CA PRO A 163 -5.43 9.72 26.01
C PRO A 163 -5.93 8.90 24.80
N GLN A 164 -6.73 9.48 23.90
CA GLN A 164 -7.18 8.80 22.68
C GLN A 164 -6.01 8.54 21.71
N LEU A 165 -5.13 9.52 21.54
CA LEU A 165 -3.94 9.39 20.70
C LEU A 165 -2.97 8.36 21.30
N GLN A 166 -2.82 8.33 22.63
CA GLN A 166 -2.00 7.32 23.30
C GLN A 166 -2.53 5.90 23.07
N ALA A 167 -3.85 5.70 23.14
CA ALA A 167 -4.47 4.41 22.83
C ALA A 167 -4.24 4.00 21.37
N ALA A 168 -4.41 4.93 20.41
CA ALA A 168 -4.14 4.66 19.00
C ALA A 168 -2.67 4.30 18.72
N LEU A 169 -1.72 4.99 19.37
CA LEU A 169 -0.29 4.67 19.28
C LEU A 169 0.04 3.30 19.88
N ALA A 170 -0.63 2.91 20.97
CA ALA A 170 -0.46 1.59 21.56
C ALA A 170 -0.95 0.48 20.62
N THR A 171 -2.12 0.67 19.99
CA THR A 171 -2.65 -0.24 18.97
C THR A 171 -1.71 -0.35 17.77
N LEU A 172 -1.19 0.79 17.28
CA LEU A 172 -0.25 0.80 16.15
C LEU A 172 1.06 0.08 16.47
N ARG A 173 1.57 0.21 17.70
CA ARG A 173 2.75 -0.56 18.17
C ARG A 173 2.45 -2.06 18.19
N GLY A 174 1.30 -2.47 18.75
CA GLY A 174 0.89 -3.86 18.76
C GLY A 174 0.77 -4.47 17.36
N ALA A 175 0.16 -3.74 16.41
CA ALA A 175 0.08 -4.14 15.02
C ALA A 175 1.46 -4.25 14.35
N ARG A 176 2.37 -3.31 14.63
CA ARG A 176 3.75 -3.35 14.14
C ARG A 176 4.51 -4.55 14.67
N ASP A 177 4.40 -4.84 15.97
CA ASP A 177 5.10 -5.95 16.61
C ASP A 177 4.59 -7.29 16.04
N HIS A 178 3.26 -7.43 15.92
CA HIS A 178 2.66 -8.60 15.28
C HIS A 178 3.13 -8.80 13.83
N ALA A 179 3.17 -7.72 13.02
CA ALA A 179 3.66 -7.80 11.64
C ALA A 179 5.15 -8.17 11.55
N HIS A 180 5.96 -7.72 12.52
CA HIS A 180 7.36 -8.09 12.64
C HIS A 180 7.52 -9.58 12.98
N ASP A 181 6.78 -10.07 13.96
CA ASP A 181 6.82 -11.47 14.38
C ASP A 181 6.40 -12.43 13.25
N GLU A 182 5.38 -12.07 12.48
CA GLU A 182 4.94 -12.85 11.31
C GLU A 182 6.00 -12.85 10.20
N LEU A 183 6.67 -11.72 9.95
CA LEU A 183 7.76 -11.64 8.98
C LEU A 183 8.94 -12.53 9.42
N GLU A 184 9.28 -12.53 10.70
CA GLU A 184 10.29 -13.43 11.28
C GLU A 184 9.88 -14.92 11.16
N ALA A 185 8.61 -15.23 11.39
CA ALA A 185 8.08 -16.58 11.22
C ALA A 185 8.19 -17.06 9.76
N VAL A 186 7.90 -16.18 8.79
CA VAL A 186 8.05 -16.48 7.36
C VAL A 186 9.52 -16.71 7.01
N LEU A 187 10.44 -15.84 7.47
CA LEU A 187 11.88 -16.02 7.22
C LEU A 187 12.42 -17.32 7.81
N SER A 188 11.98 -17.67 9.03
CA SER A 188 12.32 -18.95 9.66
C SER A 188 11.77 -20.14 8.87
N GLY A 189 10.54 -20.02 8.35
CA GLY A 189 9.93 -21.00 7.46
C GLY A 189 10.71 -21.19 6.15
N LEU A 190 11.21 -20.10 5.57
CA LEU A 190 12.03 -20.14 4.35
C LEU A 190 13.38 -20.85 4.57
N LEU A 191 14.04 -20.59 5.70
CA LEU A 191 15.26 -21.31 6.07
C LEU A 191 15.01 -22.80 6.28
N SER A 192 13.90 -23.16 6.95
CA SER A 192 13.48 -24.55 7.09
C SER A 192 13.21 -25.19 5.72
N LEU A 193 12.64 -24.45 4.78
CA LEU A 193 12.36 -24.93 3.44
C LEU A 193 13.64 -25.23 2.67
N ARG A 194 14.72 -24.45 2.84
CA ARG A 194 16.03 -24.79 2.27
C ARG A 194 16.56 -26.14 2.77
N VAL A 195 16.50 -26.37 4.08
CA VAL A 195 16.98 -27.65 4.64
C VAL A 195 16.16 -28.83 4.09
N GLN A 196 14.85 -28.61 3.96
CA GLN A 196 13.95 -29.59 3.37
C GLN A 196 14.22 -29.82 1.88
N LEU A 197 14.52 -28.77 1.11
CA LEU A 197 14.87 -28.87 -0.31
C LEU A 197 16.04 -29.84 -0.54
N GLY A 198 17.13 -29.73 0.23
CA GLY A 198 18.26 -30.66 0.10
C GLY A 198 17.89 -32.12 0.43
N LEU A 199 17.02 -32.35 1.40
CA LEU A 199 16.52 -33.69 1.73
C LEU A 199 15.57 -34.24 0.65
N PHE A 200 14.71 -33.38 0.10
CA PHE A 200 13.74 -33.75 -0.92
C PHE A 200 14.37 -33.94 -2.30
N ALA A 201 15.43 -33.21 -2.62
CA ALA A 201 16.25 -33.46 -3.80
C ALA A 201 16.86 -34.87 -3.78
N LEU A 202 17.33 -35.33 -2.61
CA LEU A 202 17.81 -36.70 -2.41
C LEU A 202 16.70 -37.75 -2.54
N ALA A 203 15.47 -37.42 -2.13
CA ALA A 203 14.32 -38.33 -2.19
C ALA A 203 13.57 -38.31 -3.53
N GLY A 204 13.76 -37.27 -4.35
CA GLY A 204 13.05 -37.06 -5.62
C GLY A 204 11.59 -36.57 -5.48
N GLU A 205 11.19 -36.09 -4.30
CA GLU A 205 9.81 -35.70 -3.99
C GLU A 205 9.63 -34.16 -3.97
N SER A 206 8.88 -33.60 -4.92
CA SER A 206 8.76 -32.15 -5.12
C SER A 206 7.47 -31.50 -4.59
N GLU A 207 6.41 -32.30 -4.42
CA GLU A 207 5.11 -31.87 -3.92
C GLU A 207 5.13 -31.18 -2.54
N PRO A 208 5.83 -31.71 -1.50
CA PRO A 208 5.79 -31.09 -0.17
C PRO A 208 6.42 -29.69 -0.15
N VAL A 209 7.43 -29.45 -0.99
CA VAL A 209 8.11 -28.15 -1.10
C VAL A 209 7.16 -27.11 -1.71
N ARG A 210 6.46 -27.48 -2.79
CA ARG A 210 5.47 -26.59 -3.43
C ARG A 210 4.34 -26.21 -2.48
N ALA A 211 3.81 -27.19 -1.73
CA ALA A 211 2.76 -26.93 -0.75
C ALA A 211 3.21 -25.91 0.32
N ARG A 212 4.46 -26.02 0.81
CA ARG A 212 5.01 -25.08 1.78
C ARG A 212 5.27 -23.69 1.21
N LEU A 213 5.75 -23.59 -0.04
CA LEU A 213 5.90 -22.29 -0.69
C LEU A 213 4.55 -21.58 -0.87
N LEU A 214 3.52 -22.29 -1.30
CA LEU A 214 2.17 -21.72 -1.43
C LEU A 214 1.61 -21.26 -0.08
N GLU A 215 1.86 -22.02 0.99
CA GLU A 215 1.50 -21.61 2.35
C GLU A 215 2.23 -20.32 2.77
N LEU A 216 3.53 -20.23 2.53
CA LEU A 216 4.32 -19.03 2.84
C LEU A 216 3.86 -17.82 2.01
N GLU A 217 3.58 -18.00 0.72
CA GLU A 217 3.00 -16.95 -0.12
C GLU A 217 1.64 -16.47 0.43
N ALA A 218 0.78 -17.40 0.85
CA ALA A 218 -0.52 -17.06 1.44
C ALA A 218 -0.37 -16.26 2.74
N ARG A 219 0.60 -16.62 3.60
CA ARG A 219 0.90 -15.86 4.83
C ARG A 219 1.43 -14.46 4.53
N VAL A 220 2.31 -14.32 3.55
CA VAL A 220 2.81 -12.99 3.16
C VAL A 220 1.72 -12.14 2.49
N ALA A 221 0.82 -12.76 1.71
CA ALA A 221 -0.36 -12.07 1.19
C ALA A 221 -1.30 -11.61 2.32
N ALA A 222 -1.52 -12.44 3.35
CA ALA A 222 -2.30 -12.06 4.52
C ALA A 222 -1.66 -10.88 5.28
N LEU A 223 -0.34 -10.84 5.41
CA LEU A 223 0.40 -9.68 5.95
C LEU A 223 0.20 -8.41 5.13
N ALA A 224 -0.01 -8.54 3.82
CA ALA A 224 -0.35 -7.41 2.97
C ALA A 224 -1.77 -6.90 3.23
N GLU A 225 -2.75 -7.80 3.46
CA GLU A 225 -4.15 -7.43 3.65
C GLU A 225 -4.49 -6.91 5.05
N LEU A 226 -4.01 -7.55 6.13
CA LEU A 226 -4.33 -7.19 7.52
C LEU A 226 -4.04 -5.70 7.80
N SER A 227 -2.94 -5.21 7.25
CA SER A 227 -2.57 -3.80 7.37
C SER A 227 -3.43 -2.81 6.57
N SER A 228 -4.07 -3.26 5.49
CA SER A 228 -4.96 -2.42 4.70
C SER A 228 -6.30 -2.22 5.41
N VAL A 229 -6.74 -3.25 6.14
CA VAL A 229 -7.95 -3.25 6.97
C VAL A 229 -7.75 -2.42 8.23
N GLU A 230 -6.61 -2.56 8.91
CA GLU A 230 -6.31 -1.75 10.11
C GLU A 230 -6.14 -0.26 9.79
N LEU A 231 -5.49 0.09 8.68
CA LEU A 231 -5.38 1.50 8.25
C LEU A 231 -6.75 2.09 7.89
N ALA A 232 -7.68 1.29 7.38
CA ALA A 232 -9.05 1.73 7.11
C ALA A 232 -9.86 1.93 8.40
N GLN A 233 -9.65 1.10 9.42
CA GLN A 233 -10.32 1.22 10.72
C GLN A 233 -9.82 2.40 11.57
N VAL A 234 -8.53 2.77 11.47
CA VAL A 234 -8.00 3.96 12.17
C VAL A 234 -8.49 5.27 11.55
N ALA A 235 -8.93 5.24 10.28
CA ALA A 235 -9.42 6.42 9.56
C ALA A 235 -10.94 6.67 9.67
N SER A 236 -11.70 5.73 10.26
CA SER A 236 -13.15 5.80 10.47
C SER A 236 -13.51 6.20 11.89
#